data_AF-A0A661EX88-F1
#
_entry.id   AF-A0A661EX88-F1
#
_cell.length_a   1.000
_cell.length_b   1.000
_cell.length_c   1.000
_cell.angle_alpha   90.00
_cell.angle_beta   90.00
_cell.angle_gamma   90.00
#
_symmetry.space_group_name_H-M   'P 1'
#
loop_
_entity.id
_entity.type
_entity.pdbx_description
1 polymer ?
#
loop_
_entity_poly.entity_id
_entity_poly.type
_entity_poly.pdbx_seq_one_letter_code
_entity_poly.pdbx_strand_id
1 'polypeptide(L)' 'MAKEIWKDIKGYKGYQVSNLGNIRSSNGVDQANRSKIISYKALKPYKRNGKGYMAVDLWMTDEKGNAVRNTKFVHTLV' A
#
# COMPACT_ATOMS: atom_id res chain seq x y z
N MET A 1 -21.93 11.38 4.53
CA MET A 1 -20.85 10.48 5.03
C MET A 1 -19.99 10.10 3.83
N ALA A 2 -18.69 10.41 3.84
CA ALA A 2 -17.80 10.06 2.72
C ALA A 2 -17.55 8.55 2.72
N LYS A 3 -17.82 7.87 1.60
CA LYS A 3 -17.52 6.44 1.43
C LYS A 3 -16.03 6.29 1.16
N GLU A 4 -15.37 5.39 1.88
CA GLU A 4 -13.96 5.06 1.63
C GLU A 4 -13.85 4.22 0.36
N ILE A 5 -13.10 4.73 -0.63
CA ILE A 5 -12.88 4.09 -1.93
C ILE A 5 -11.43 3.63 -1.98
N TRP A 6 -11.22 2.32 -2.11
CA TRP A 6 -9.91 1.70 -2.23
C TRP A 6 -9.53 1.50 -3.70
N LYS A 7 -8.30 1.87 -4.06
CA LYS A 7 -7.73 1.73 -5.39
C LYS A 7 -6.37 1.05 -5.30
N ASP A 8 -6.03 0.22 -6.28
CA ASP A 8 -4.70 -0.37 -6.40
C ASP A 8 -3.64 0.67 -6.77
N ILE A 9 -2.48 0.59 -6.13
CA ILE A 9 -1.37 1.52 -6.39
C ILE A 9 -0.59 1.01 -7.60
N LYS A 10 -0.60 1.77 -8.71
CA LYS A 10 0.11 1.41 -9.94
C LYS A 10 1.60 1.19 -9.65
N GLY A 11 2.12 0.04 -10.07
CA GLY A 11 3.51 -0.37 -9.87
C GLY A 11 3.76 -1.17 -8.58
N TYR A 12 2.81 -1.22 -7.63
CA TYR A 12 2.96 -1.98 -6.39
C TYR A 12 1.96 -3.13 -6.34
N LYS A 13 2.45 -4.36 -6.49
CA LYS A 13 1.59 -5.55 -6.39
C LYS A 13 1.16 -5.77 -4.94
N GLY A 14 -0.15 -5.84 -4.74
CA GLY A 14 -0.73 -6.13 -3.43
C GLY A 14 -0.79 -4.94 -2.47
N TYR A 15 -0.73 -3.71 -2.98
CA TYR A 15 -0.93 -2.51 -2.17
C TYR A 15 -2.10 -1.68 -2.69
N GLN A 16 -2.94 -1.21 -1.78
CA GLN A 16 -4.10 -0.37 -2.08
C GLN A 16 -4.11 0.88 -1.22
N VAL A 17 -4.57 1.97 -1.80
CA VAL A 17 -4.75 3.28 -1.16
C VAL A 17 -6.22 3.67 -1.18
N SER A 18 -6.69 4.24 -0.08
CA SER A 18 -8.03 4.81 0.02
C SER A 18 -8.02 6.30 -0.33
N ASN A 19 -9.16 6.82 -0.78
CA ASN A 19 -9.37 8.26 -0.95
C ASN A 19 -9.22 9.09 0.36
N LEU A 20 -9.09 8.43 1.52
CA LEU A 20 -8.84 9.07 2.82
C LEU A 20 -7.36 9.02 3.24
N GLY A 21 -6.48 8.48 2.40
CA GLY A 21 -5.05 8.35 2.71
C GLY A 21 -4.68 7.12 3.55
N ASN A 22 -5.63 6.23 3.85
CA ASN A 22 -5.31 4.93 4.43
C ASN A 22 -4.69 4.02 3.37
N ILE A 23 -3.64 3.29 3.73
CA ILE A 23 -2.96 2.35 2.84
C ILE A 23 -2.98 0.96 3.47
N ARG A 24 -3.19 -0.08 2.67
CA ARG A 24 -3.18 -1.48 3.12
C ARG A 24 -2.39 -2.37 2.17
N SER A 25 -1.72 -3.39 2.73
CA SER A 25 -1.09 -4.46 1.96
C SER A 25 -1.97 -5.72 2.00
N SER A 26 -2.12 -6.40 0.88
CA SER A 26 -2.70 -7.74 0.82
C SER A 26 -1.64 -8.76 1.24
N ASN A 27 -1.79 -9.36 2.42
CA ASN A 27 -0.91 -10.42 2.88
C ASN A 27 -1.63 -11.76 2.72
N GLY A 28 -1.06 -12.62 1.88
CA GLY A 28 -1.54 -13.98 1.67
C GLY A 28 -2.53 -14.07 0.52
N VAL A 29 -2.15 -14.87 -0.48
CA VAL A 29 -3.08 -15.51 -1.40
C VAL A 29 -3.38 -16.89 -0.85
N ASP A 30 -4.66 -17.28 -0.89
CA ASP A 30 -5.10 -18.60 -0.45
C ASP A 30 -4.34 -19.68 -1.22
N GLN A 31 -3.67 -20.58 -0.51
CA GLN A 31 -2.78 -21.57 -1.11
C GLN A 31 -3.57 -22.63 -1.89
N ALA A 32 -4.83 -22.85 -1.52
CA ALA A 32 -5.75 -23.75 -2.22
C ALA A 32 -6.42 -23.06 -3.42
N ASN A 33 -6.67 -21.76 -3.32
CA ASN A 33 -7.32 -20.97 -4.36
C ASN A 33 -6.55 -19.67 -4.59
N ARG A 34 -5.44 -19.77 -5.35
CA ARG A 34 -4.43 -18.73 -5.68
C ARG A 34 -4.99 -17.37 -6.18
N SER A 35 -6.30 -17.26 -6.27
CA SER A 35 -7.09 -16.11 -6.69
C SER A 35 -7.64 -15.27 -5.52
N LYS A 36 -7.64 -15.78 -4.27
CA LYS A 36 -8.30 -15.10 -3.14
C LYS A 36 -7.30 -14.49 -2.17
N ILE A 37 -7.38 -13.18 -1.96
CA ILE A 37 -6.60 -12.48 -0.93
C ILE A 37 -7.19 -12.87 0.44
N ILE A 38 -6.36 -13.42 1.32
CA ILE A 38 -6.78 -13.91 2.64
C ILE A 38 -6.96 -12.73 3.61
N SER A 39 -6.05 -11.75 3.56
CA SER A 39 -6.07 -10.65 4.52
C SER A 39 -5.50 -9.36 3.97
N TYR A 40 -5.99 -8.25 4.50
CA TYR A 40 -5.41 -6.93 4.31
C TYR A 40 -4.83 -6.44 5.63
N LYS A 41 -3.60 -5.94 5.58
CA LYS A 41 -2.91 -5.31 6.71
C LYS A 41 -2.84 -3.82 6.46
N ALA A 42 -3.48 -3.03 7.31
CA ALA A 42 -3.32 -1.57 7.29
C ALA A 42 -1.86 -1.21 7.61
N LEU A 43 -1.25 -0.38 6.77
CA LEU A 43 0.09 0.15 6.98
C LEU A 43 -0.01 1.41 7.84
N LYS A 44 0.84 1.49 8.86
CA LYS A 44 0.92 2.69 9.71
C LYS A 44 1.81 3.72 9.01
N PRO A 45 1.27 4.87 8.56
CA PRO A 45 2.10 5.95 8.07
C PRO A 45 2.93 6.52 9.22
N TYR A 46 4.13 6.98 8.91
CA TYR A 46 5.02 7.64 9.85
C TYR A 46 5.33 9.06 9.39
N LYS A 47 5.66 9.95 10.32
CA LYS A 47 6.05 11.32 9.98
C LYS A 47 7.47 11.29 9.40
N ARG A 48 7.62 11.67 8.14
CA ARG A 48 8.93 11.74 7.48
C ARG A 48 9.42 13.18 7.52
N ASN A 49 10.53 13.39 8.23
CA ASN A 49 11.11 14.68 8.58
C ASN A 49 10.17 15.59 9.41
N GLY A 50 10.74 16.61 10.05
CA GLY A 50 10.03 17.61 10.86
C GLY A 50 9.03 18.50 10.11
N LYS A 51 8.71 18.18 8.85
CA LYS A 51 7.79 18.95 7.99
C LYS A 51 6.32 18.52 8.10
N GLY A 52 6.00 17.57 8.99
CA GLY A 52 4.62 17.16 9.27
C GLY A 52 3.97 16.20 8.26
N TYR A 53 4.65 15.88 7.16
CA TYR A 53 4.12 14.98 6.14
C TYR A 53 4.16 13.51 6.58
N MET A 54 3.04 12.83 6.36
CA MET A 54 2.95 11.38 6.52
C MET A 54 3.52 10.68 5.29
N ALA A 55 4.39 9.70 5.54
CA ALA A 55 4.96 8.81 4.54
C ALA A 55 4.71 7.35 4.92
N VAL A 56 4.74 6.48 3.91
CA VAL A 56 4.66 5.04 4.04
C VAL A 56 5.79 4.41 3.25
N ASP A 57 6.32 3.31 3.77
CA ASP A 57 7.25 2.47 3.03
C ASP A 57 6.46 1.38 2.30
N LEU A 58 6.57 1.39 0.97
CA LEU A 58 5.97 0.39 0.10
C LEU A 58 7.08 -0.45 -0.53
N TRP A 59 6.82 -1.73 -0.70
CA TRP A 59 7.74 -2.63 -1.39
C TRP A 59 7.28 -2.79 -2.83
N MET A 60 8.10 -2.32 -3.76
CA MET A 60 7.88 -2.50 -5.20
C MET A 60 8.64 -3.74 -5.65
N THR A 61 8.02 -4.58 -6.48
CA THR A 61 8.75 -5.64 -7.17
C THR A 61 9.26 -5.08 -8.49
N ASP A 62 10.58 -5.04 -8.64
CA ASP A 62 11.24 -4.67 -9.89
C ASP A 62 11.00 -5.73 -10.98
N GLU A 63 11.21 -5.39 -12.24
CA GLU A 63 11.08 -6.33 -13.38
C GLU A 63 11.98 -7.56 -13.22
N LYS A 64 13.09 -7.42 -12.48
CA LYS A 64 14.02 -8.51 -12.15
C LYS A 64 13.58 -9.38 -10.98
N GLY A 65 12.38 -9.16 -10.41
CA GLY A 65 11.85 -9.90 -9.27
C GLY A 65 12.40 -9.45 -7.91
N ASN A 66 13.20 -8.40 -7.86
CA ASN A 66 13.76 -7.88 -6.61
C ASN A 66 12.75 -6.98 -5.89
N ALA A 67 12.61 -7.14 -4.57
CA ALA A 67 11.78 -6.25 -3.77
C ALA A 67 12.57 -5.00 -3.37
N VAL A 68 12.21 -3.85 -3.93
CA VAL A 68 12.81 -2.55 -3.65
C VAL A 68 11.90 -1.76 -2.72
N ARG A 69 12.44 -1.32 -1.58
CA ARG A 69 11.72 -0.42 -0.67
C ARG A 69 11.65 0.98 -1.27
N ASN A 70 10.45 1.54 -1.36
CA ASN A 70 10.21 2.88 -1.85
C ASN A 70 9.30 3.63 -0.89
N THR A 71 9.78 4.76 -0.37
CA THR A 71 9.03 5.61 0.53
C THR A 71 8.18 6.62 -0.25
N LYS A 72 6.85 6.53 -0.11
CA LYS A 72 5.90 7.45 -0.74
C LYS A 72 5.19 8.29 0.31
N PHE A 73 4.90 9.54 -0.03
CA PHE A 73 4.10 10.40 0.84
C PHE A 73 2.62 10.10 0.65
N VAL A 74 1.87 10.00 1.75
CA VAL A 74 0.45 9.62 1.73
C VAL A 74 -0.36 10.56 0.84
N HIS A 75 -0.13 11.88 0.97
CA HIS A 75 -0.83 12.90 0.18
C HIS A 75 -0.59 12.82 -1.35
N THR A 76 0.46 12.11 -1.79
CA THR A 76 0.76 11.92 -3.23
C THR A 76 0.09 10.69 -3.83
N LEU A 77 -0.51 9.83 -3.00
CA LEU A 77 -1.14 8.58 -3.41
C LEU A 77 -2.67 8.66 -3.48
N VAL A 78 -3.27 9.74 -2.95
CA VAL A 78 -4.72 9.98 -2.88
C VAL A 78 -5.21 10.77 -4.09
#